data_AF-A0A7U9ET27-F1
#
_entry.id   AF-A0A7U9ET27-F1
#
_cell.length_a   1.000
_cell.length_b   1.000
_cell.length_c   1.000
_cell.angle_alpha   90.00
_cell.angle_beta   90.00
_cell.angle_gamma   90.00
#
_symmetry.space_group_name_H-M   'P 1'
#
loop_
_entity.id
_entity.type
_entity.pdbx_description
1 polymer ?
#
loop_
_entity_poly.entity_id
_entity_poly.type
_entity_poly.pdbx_seq_one_letter_code
_entity_poly.pdbx_strand_id
1 'polypeptide(L)' 'MDFVRVIKNSNDLEKIIDLPQSLKNRKVEVIILPYADKEDLEQPKKRNLRGALSKYKNETLQARESDAWSKAVVDQYENH' A
#
# COMPACT_ATOMS: atom_id res chain seq x y z
N MET A 1 -6.64 -0.32 17.09
CA MET A 1 -6.70 -1.72 16.64
C MET A 1 -5.47 -2.37 17.20
N ASP A 2 -5.67 -3.17 18.23
CA ASP A 2 -4.58 -3.77 18.98
C ASP A 2 -4.33 -5.16 18.38
N PHE A 3 -3.07 -5.43 18.04
CA PHE A 3 -2.66 -6.72 17.50
C PHE A 3 -1.33 -7.12 18.12
N VAL A 4 -1.09 -8.43 18.16
CA VAL A 4 0.14 -9.00 18.70
C VAL A 4 0.95 -9.58 17.54
N ARG A 5 2.21 -9.16 17.45
CA ARG A 5 3.19 -9.66 16.47
C ARG A 5 4.34 -10.33 17.21
N VAL A 6 4.60 -11.60 16.91
CA VAL A 6 5.68 -12.36 17.55
C VAL A 6 6.41 -13.21 16.53
N ILE A 7 7.74 -13.31 16.69
CA ILE A 7 8.57 -14.24 15.92
C ILE A 7 8.73 -15.52 16.74
N LYS A 8 8.32 -16.66 16.18
CA LYS A 8 8.40 -17.97 16.82
C LYS A 8 9.01 -19.01 15.88
N ASN A 9 9.48 -20.13 16.45
CA ASN A 9 9.85 -21.28 15.63
C ASN A 9 8.57 -21.99 15.18
N SER A 10 8.50 -22.38 13.92
CA SER A 10 7.37 -23.14 13.36
C SER A 10 7.06 -24.40 14.16
N ASN A 11 8.08 -25.06 14.71
CA ASN A 11 7.93 -26.34 15.41
C ASN A 11 7.16 -26.17 16.74
N ASP A 12 7.18 -24.97 17.32
CA ASP A 12 6.39 -24.65 18.51
C ASP A 12 4.89 -24.52 18.17
N LEU A 13 4.56 -24.19 16.92
CA LEU A 13 3.21 -23.98 16.42
C LEU A 13 2.57 -25.25 15.88
N GLU A 14 3.36 -26.25 15.46
CA GLU A 14 2.86 -27.54 14.94
C GLU A 14 1.96 -28.29 15.93
N LYS A 15 2.08 -28.03 17.23
CA LYS A 15 1.21 -28.63 18.27
C LYS A 15 -0.15 -27.95 18.39
N ILE A 16 -0.28 -26.75 17.84
CA ILE A 16 -1.42 -25.85 18.04
C ILE A 16 -2.24 -25.74 16.73
N ILE A 17 -1.56 -25.72 15.59
CA ILE A 17 -2.16 -25.56 14.26
C ILE A 17 -1.43 -26.41 13.22
N ASP A 18 -2.18 -26.89 12.22
CA ASP A 18 -1.59 -27.55 11.07
C ASP A 18 -0.88 -26.53 10.17
N LEU A 19 0.44 -26.69 10.06
CA LEU A 19 1.27 -25.85 9.20
C LEU A 19 1.57 -26.55 7.88
N PRO A 20 1.53 -25.82 6.75
CA PRO A 20 1.97 -26.35 5.46
C PRO A 20 3.45 -26.73 5.55
N GLN A 21 3.86 -27.76 4.81
CA GLN A 21 5.22 -28.28 4.83
C GLN A 21 6.27 -27.19 4.53
N SER A 22 5.90 -26.22 3.69
CA SER A 22 6.71 -25.06 3.34
C SER A 22 6.89 -24.03 4.45
N LEU A 23 6.32 -24.20 5.64
CA LEU A 23 6.52 -23.32 6.78
C LEU A 23 7.14 -24.05 7.98
N LYS A 24 7.49 -25.33 7.85
CA LYS A 24 8.13 -26.12 8.90
C LYS A 24 9.63 -25.83 9.01
N ASN A 25 10.21 -26.18 10.17
CA ASN A 25 11.62 -26.04 10.53
C ASN A 25 12.24 -24.65 10.29
N ARG A 26 11.48 -23.58 10.48
CA ARG A 26 11.97 -22.20 10.28
C ARG A 26 11.38 -21.23 11.28
N LYS A 27 12.01 -20.06 11.41
CA LYS A 27 11.40 -18.94 12.14
C LYS A 27 10.26 -18.37 11.28
N VAL A 28 9.09 -18.22 11.89
CA VAL A 28 7.90 -17.65 11.27
C VAL A 28 7.40 -16.49 12.10
N GLU A 29 6.72 -15.58 11.42
CA GLU A 29 6.04 -14.47 12.05
C GLU A 29 4.58 -14.83 12.28
N VAL A 30 4.10 -14.66 13.51
CA VAL A 30 2.71 -14.88 13.89
C VAL A 30 2.08 -13.53 14.17
N ILE A 31 0.96 -13.27 13.52
CA ILE A 31 0.16 -12.06 13.70
C ILE A 31 -1.21 -12.50 14.23
N ILE A 32 -1.54 -12.06 15.44
CA ILE A 32 -2.85 -12.32 16.06
C ILE A 32 -3.68 -11.06 15.90
N LEU A 33 -4.78 -11.20 15.15
CA LEU A 33 -5.75 -10.14 14.91
C LEU A 33 -7.05 -10.48 15.63
N PRO A 34 -7.74 -9.49 16.22
CA PRO A 34 -9.10 -9.71 16.71
C PRO A 34 -9.97 -10.17 15.54
N TYR A 35 -10.71 -11.24 15.76
CA TYR A 35 -11.67 -11.74 14.77
C TYR A 35 -12.84 -10.76 14.72
N ALA A 36 -13.00 -10.07 13.59
CA ALA A 36 -14.20 -9.29 13.29
C ALA A 36 -15.12 -10.16 12.44
N ASP A 37 -16.38 -10.28 12.83
CA ASP A 37 -17.37 -10.98 12.03
C ASP A 37 -17.48 -10.31 10.65
N LYS A 38 -17.80 -11.09 9.62
CA LYS A 38 -17.85 -10.56 8.23
C LYS A 38 -18.85 -9.41 8.05
N GLU A 39 -19.78 -9.24 8.98
CA GLU A 39 -20.73 -8.13 9.01
C GLU A 39 -20.06 -6.80 9.44
N ASP A 40 -18.96 -6.84 10.19
CA ASP A 40 -18.16 -5.67 10.60
C ASP A 40 -17.12 -5.24 9.55
N LEU A 41 -16.89 -6.09 8.54
CA LEU A 41 -16.12 -5.73 7.36
C LEU A 41 -17.05 -4.94 6.43
N GLU A 42 -17.39 -3.70 6.81
CA GLU A 42 -17.73 -2.70 5.81
C GLU A 42 -16.56 -2.68 4.82
N GLN A 43 -16.75 -3.31 3.65
CA GLN A 43 -15.77 -3.28 2.60
C GLN A 43 -15.45 -1.80 2.41
N PRO A 44 -14.17 -1.37 2.56
CA PRO A 44 -13.85 0.03 2.41
C PRO A 44 -14.33 0.42 1.03
N LYS A 45 -15.40 1.22 0.96
CA LYS A 45 -16.01 1.65 -0.30
C LYS A 45 -14.85 2.09 -1.17
N LYS A 46 -14.64 1.41 -2.31
CA LYS A 46 -13.59 1.79 -3.27
C LYS A 46 -13.78 3.27 -3.56
N ARG A 47 -12.94 4.12 -2.96
CA ARG A 47 -13.02 5.56 -3.16
C ARG A 47 -12.56 5.78 -4.58
N ASN A 48 -13.48 6.13 -5.46
CA ASN A 48 -13.14 6.53 -6.82
C ASN A 48 -12.29 7.80 -6.73
N LEU A 49 -10.98 7.68 -6.98
CA LEU A 49 -10.04 8.80 -7.00
C LEU A 49 -10.20 9.68 -8.24
N ARG A 50 -11.08 9.29 -9.17
CA ARG A 50 -11.39 10.06 -10.38
C ARG A 50 -11.94 11.42 -9.98
N GLY A 51 -11.23 12.48 -10.35
CA GLY A 51 -11.64 13.86 -10.02
C GLY A 51 -11.20 14.36 -8.64
N ALA A 52 -10.45 13.57 -7.85
CA ALA A 52 -9.94 14.01 -6.55
C ALA A 52 -9.03 15.26 -6.64
N LEU A 53 -8.36 15.43 -7.78
CA LEU A 53 -7.49 16.58 -8.08
C LEU A 53 -8.15 17.65 -8.95
N SER A 54 -9.48 17.56 -9.16
CA SER A 54 -10.22 18.51 -10.00
C SER A 54 -10.03 19.97 -9.61
N LYS A 55 -9.86 20.26 -8.31
CA LYS A 55 -9.59 21.61 -7.80
C LYS A 55 -8.26 22.23 -8.26
N TYR A 56 -7.31 21.41 -8.74
CA TYR A 56 -6.02 21.88 -9.28
C TYR A 56 -6.01 21.97 -10.80
N LYS A 57 -7.12 21.60 -11.46
CA LYS A 57 -7.23 21.68 -12.92
C LYS A 57 -7.21 23.16 -13.32
N ASN A 58 -6.19 23.56 -14.07
CA ASN A 58 -6.14 24.86 -14.72
C ASN A 58 -6.05 24.68 -16.24
N GLU A 59 -7.15 24.95 -16.92
CA GLU A 59 -7.29 24.74 -18.37
C GLU A 59 -6.30 25.58 -19.20
N THR A 60 -5.92 26.76 -18.69
CA THR A 60 -4.97 27.64 -19.38
C THR A 60 -3.54 27.12 -19.33
N LEU A 61 -3.17 26.42 -18.26
CA LEU A 61 -1.84 25.83 -18.07
C LEU A 61 -1.75 24.41 -18.61
N GLN A 62 -2.89 23.72 -18.74
CA GLN A 62 -2.96 22.35 -19.26
C GLN A 62 -2.36 22.22 -20.67
N ALA A 63 -2.59 23.22 -21.54
CA ALA A 63 -1.99 23.26 -22.87
C ALA A 63 -0.46 23.39 -22.87
N ARG A 64 0.14 23.80 -21.73
CA ARG A 64 1.58 23.98 -21.57
C ARG A 64 2.25 22.84 -20.80
N GLU A 65 1.46 21.90 -20.27
CA GLU A 65 1.98 20.76 -19.49
C GLU A 65 2.86 19.83 -20.34
N SER A 66 2.53 19.64 -21.62
CA SER A 66 3.30 18.78 -22.53
C SER A 66 4.75 19.25 -22.70
N ASP A 67 4.95 20.57 -22.72
CA ASP A 67 6.23 21.19 -23.01
C ASP A 67 6.95 21.65 -21.73
N ALA A 68 6.32 21.47 -20.56
CA ALA A 68 6.82 21.96 -19.29
C ALA A 68 8.20 21.36 -18.94
N TRP A 69 8.38 20.06 -19.18
CA TRP A 69 9.65 19.38 -18.94
C TRP A 69 10.74 19.81 -19.91
N SER A 70 10.42 19.91 -21.21
CA SER A 70 11.37 20.36 -22.22
C SER A 70 11.85 21.78 -21.94
N LYS A 71 10.95 22.68 -21.57
CA LYS A 71 11.30 24.05 -21.17
C LYS A 71 12.12 24.11 -19.90
N ALA A 72 11.78 23.32 -18.88
CA ALA A 72 12.54 23.29 -17.63
C ALA A 72 14.00 22.83 -17.86
N VAL A 73 14.23 21.87 -18.76
CA VAL A 73 15.57 21.41 -19.11
C VAL A 73 16.35 22.49 -19.87
N VAL A 74 15.71 23.14 -20.86
CA VAL A 74 16.32 24.27 -21.59
C VAL A 74 16.68 25.41 -20.63
N ASP A 75 15.76 25.81 -19.75
CA ASP A 75 15.99 26.87 -18.78
C ASP A 75 17.13 26.56 -17.81
N GLN A 76 17.31 25.29 -17.44
CA GLN A 76 18.32 24.86 -16.49
C GLN A 76 19.72 24.68 -17.11
N TYR A 77 19.80 24.33 -18.40
CA TYR A 77 21.07 23.91 -19.03
C TYR A 77 21.50 24.73 -20.24
N GLU A 78 20.59 25.43 -20.93
CA GLU A 78 20.92 26.22 -22.13
C GLU A 78 21.07 27.73 -21.86
N ASN A 79 20.67 28.23 -20.69
CA ASN A 79 20.84 29.63 -20.28
C ASN A 79 22.16 29.89 -19.50
N HIS A 80 23.21 29.12 -19.78
CA HIS A 80 24.54 29.26 -19.14
C HIS A 80 25.57 29.94 -20.03
#